data_AF-A0A836RNP0-F1
#
_entry.id   AF-A0A836RNP0-F1
#
_cell.length_a   1.000
_cell.length_b   1.000
_cell.length_c   1.000
_cell.angle_alpha   90.00
_cell.angle_beta   90.00
_cell.angle_gamma   90.00
#
_symmetry.space_group_name_H-M   'P 1'
#
loop_
_entity.id
_entity.type
_entity.pdbx_description
1 polymer ?
#
loop_
_entity_poly.entity_id
_entity_poly.type
_entity_poly.pdbx_seq_one_letter_code
_entity_poly.pdbx_strand_id
1 'polypeptide(L)'
;PTYEERKKADLDIVIAGSEDAIVMVEGGRKEVPEEVLSEIAQAIPLARLGEPREVGYLVAFLLSPYASYITGASIPIDGGLLRSVF
;
A
#
# COMPACT_ATOMS: atom_id res chain seq x y z
N PRO A 1 0.05 -12.87 -12.24
CA PRO A 1 1.19 -13.28 -13.09
C PRO A 1 1.64 -14.74 -12.84
N THR A 2 2.06 -15.40 -13.91
CA THR A 2 2.65 -16.75 -13.91
C THR A 2 4.11 -16.72 -13.41
N TYR A 3 4.70 -17.89 -13.17
CA TYR A 3 6.10 -18.00 -12.74
C TYR A 3 7.09 -17.50 -13.81
N GLU A 4 6.82 -17.80 -15.08
CA GLU A 4 7.64 -17.34 -16.20
C GLU A 4 7.54 -15.83 -16.44
N GLU A 5 6.40 -15.22 -16.12
CA GLU A 5 6.24 -13.75 -16.15
C GLU A 5 7.03 -13.06 -15.03
N ARG A 6 7.12 -13.67 -13.84
CA ARG A 6 7.91 -13.14 -12.72
C ARG A 6 9.42 -13.14 -12.99
N LYS A 7 9.94 -14.16 -13.67
CA LYS A 7 11.37 -14.24 -14.06
C LYS A 7 11.81 -13.18 -15.06
N LYS A 8 10.87 -12.55 -15.77
CA LYS A 8 11.12 -11.51 -16.78
C LYS A 8 10.94 -10.11 -16.23
N ALA A 9 10.43 -9.98 -14.99
CA ALA A 9 10.25 -8.68 -14.37
C ALA A 9 11.58 -8.20 -13.80
N ASP A 10 11.96 -6.96 -14.10
CA ASP A 10 13.11 -6.30 -13.49
C ASP A 10 12.88 -6.01 -11.99
N LEU A 11 11.62 -6.06 -11.54
CA LEU A 11 11.19 -5.78 -10.18
C LEU A 11 9.99 -6.65 -9.78
N ASP A 12 10.13 -7.36 -8.66
CA ASP A 12 9.02 -8.04 -7.98
C ASP A 12 8.56 -7.17 -6.81
N ILE A 13 7.51 -6.38 -7.03
CA ILE A 13 6.78 -5.71 -5.95
C ILE A 13 5.69 -6.69 -5.50
N VAL A 14 5.86 -7.22 -4.30
CA VAL A 14 4.74 -7.77 -3.55
C VAL A 14 4.11 -6.60 -2.82
N ILE A 15 3.05 -6.03 -3.40
CA ILE A 15 2.12 -5.25 -2.58
C ILE A 15 1.43 -6.27 -1.69
N ALA A 16 2.00 -6.51 -0.50
CA ALA A 16 1.32 -7.22 0.56
C ALA A 16 0.24 -6.28 1.10
N GLY A 17 -0.82 -6.12 0.32
CA GLY A 17 -2.11 -5.85 0.90
C GLY A 17 -2.58 -7.17 1.50
N SER A 18 -2.70 -7.21 2.82
CA SER A 18 -3.84 -7.94 3.38
C SER A 18 -5.13 -7.29 2.86
N GLU A 19 -6.27 -7.84 3.24
CA GLU A 19 -7.61 -7.25 3.11
C GLU A 19 -7.68 -5.73 3.49
N ASP A 20 -6.61 -5.14 4.03
CA ASP A 20 -6.55 -3.81 4.65
C ASP A 20 -5.73 -2.73 3.91
N ALA A 21 -4.95 -3.03 2.86
CA ALA A 21 -4.20 -1.95 2.15
C ALA A 21 -5.11 -1.03 1.32
N ILE A 22 -6.38 -1.44 1.15
CA ILE A 22 -7.43 -0.68 0.50
C ILE A 22 -8.60 -0.52 1.49
N VAL A 23 -8.44 0.29 2.54
CA VAL A 23 -9.59 0.88 3.27
C VAL A 23 -10.27 1.97 2.40
N MET A 24 -10.54 1.60 1.16
CA MET A 24 -11.57 2.14 0.27
C MET A 24 -11.94 0.99 -0.67
N VAL A 25 -12.52 -0.10 -0.15
CA VAL A 25 -13.57 -0.94 -0.82
C VAL A 25 -13.88 -2.27 -0.09
N GLU A 26 -13.06 -2.82 0.81
CA GLU A 26 -13.34 -4.17 1.37
C GLU A 26 -14.12 -4.20 2.69
N GLY A 27 -15.29 -3.58 2.72
CA GLY A 27 -16.38 -3.97 3.64
C GLY A 27 -17.44 -4.85 2.98
N GLY A 28 -17.28 -5.18 1.69
CA GLY A 28 -18.40 -5.60 0.83
C GLY A 28 -19.53 -4.55 0.77
N ARG A 29 -19.28 -3.35 1.31
CA ARG A 29 -20.21 -2.23 1.35
C ARG A 29 -19.68 -1.18 0.40
N LYS A 30 -20.54 -0.75 -0.52
CA LYS A 30 -20.28 0.41 -1.39
C LYS A 30 -20.12 1.71 -0.57
N GLU A 31 -20.50 1.69 0.71
CA GLU A 31 -20.56 2.83 1.61
C GLU A 31 -20.06 2.43 3.00
N VAL A 32 -19.14 3.21 3.56
CA VAL A 32 -18.68 3.11 4.94
C VAL A 32 -19.21 4.33 5.69
N PRO A 33 -19.82 4.17 6.88
CA PRO A 33 -20.26 5.31 7.68
C PRO A 33 -19.09 6.26 7.98
N GLU A 34 -19.35 7.56 7.94
CA GLU A 34 -18.33 8.58 8.17
C GLU A 34 -17.69 8.44 9.56
N GLU A 35 -18.47 8.02 10.56
CA GLU A 35 -18.00 7.78 11.91
C GLU A 35 -16.90 6.71 11.93
N VAL A 36 -17.07 5.64 11.15
CA VAL A 36 -16.09 4.55 11.05
C VAL A 36 -14.82 5.04 10.34
N LEU A 37 -14.95 5.83 9.28
CA LEU A 37 -13.80 6.43 8.61
C LEU A 37 -13.02 7.37 9.54
N SER A 38 -13.74 8.14 10.37
CA SER A 38 -13.15 9.03 11.37
C SER A 38 -12.40 8.26 12.45
N GLU A 39 -12.99 7.18 12.98
CA GLU A 39 -12.34 6.30 13.97
C GLU A 39 -11.05 5.67 13.42
N ILE A 40 -11.08 5.19 12.17
CA ILE A 40 -9.90 4.62 11.51
C ILE A 40 -8.82 5.70 11.31
N ALA A 41 -9.21 6.89 10.84
CA ALA A 41 -8.28 7.99 10.65
C ALA A 41 -7.58 8.38 11.96
N GLN A 42 -8.29 8.38 13.09
CA GLN A 42 -7.72 8.67 14.42
C GLN A 42 -6.70 7.61 14.89
N ALA A 43 -6.85 6.36 14.46
CA ALA A 43 -5.91 5.29 14.79
C ALA A 43 -4.59 5.39 14.00
N ILE A 44 -4.62 6.02 12.82
CA ILE A 44 -3.45 6.25 11.97
C ILE A 44 -2.63 7.42 12.56
N PRO A 45 -1.31 7.30 12.76
CA PRO A 45 -0.49 8.41 13.27
C PRO A 45 -0.53 9.69 12.44
N LEU A 46 -0.68 9.57 11.12
CA LEU A 46 -0.90 10.74 10.23
C LEU A 46 -2.32 11.34 10.31
N ALA A 47 -3.20 10.78 11.15
CA ALA A 47 -4.56 11.24 11.39
C ALA A 47 -5.45 11.34 10.14
N ARG A 48 -5.15 10.55 9.10
CA ARG A 48 -5.91 10.53 7.84
C ARG A 48 -5.78 9.19 7.14
N LEU A 49 -6.74 8.91 6.26
CA LEU A 49 -6.61 7.83 5.29
C LEU A 49 -5.59 8.20 4.20
N GLY A 50 -4.91 7.17 3.69
CA GLY A 50 -4.09 7.29 2.50
C GLY A 50 -4.95 7.47 1.26
N GLU A 51 -4.44 8.20 0.28
CA GLU A 51 -5.10 8.33 -1.01
C GLU A 51 -4.53 7.34 -2.03
N PRO A 52 -5.35 6.78 -2.95
CA PRO A 52 -4.87 5.84 -3.96
C PRO A 52 -3.68 6.36 -4.80
N ARG A 53 -3.62 7.68 -5.02
CA ARG A 53 -2.51 8.32 -5.73
C ARG A 53 -1.17 8.18 -5.03
N GLU A 54 -1.14 8.07 -3.70
CA GLU A 54 0.09 7.94 -2.92
C GLU A 54 0.77 6.58 -3.15
N VAL A 55 -0.02 5.52 -3.34
CA VAL A 55 0.47 4.22 -3.81
C VAL A 55 1.06 4.35 -5.21
N GLY A 56 0.36 5.06 -6.11
CA GLY A 56 0.84 5.35 -7.45
C GLY A 56 2.18 6.08 -7.49
N TYR A 57 2.43 7.00 -6.55
CA TYR A 57 3.71 7.68 -6.44
C TYR A 57 4.86 6.75 -6.06
N LEU A 58 4.65 5.83 -5.10
CA LEU A 58 5.68 4.83 -4.78
C LEU A 58 5.96 3.94 -5.98
N VAL A 59 4.92 3.45 -6.66
CA VAL A 59 5.07 2.63 -7.87
C VAL A 59 5.85 3.38 -8.94
N ALA A 60 5.52 4.66 -9.19
CA ALA A 60 6.24 5.49 -10.15
C ALA A 60 7.73 5.67 -9.78
N PHE A 61 8.04 5.84 -8.50
CA PHE A 61 9.42 5.89 -8.01
C PHE A 61 10.14 4.56 -8.23
N LEU A 62 9.50 3.43 -7.89
CA LEU A 62 10.09 2.09 -8.01
C LEU A 62 10.32 1.68 -9.48
N LEU A 63 9.54 2.21 -10.42
CA LEU A 63 9.76 2.05 -11.85
C LEU A 63 10.81 3.01 -12.43
N SER A 64 11.30 3.97 -11.64
CA SER A 64 12.29 4.94 -12.08
C SER A 64 13.72 4.38 -11.95
N PRO A 65 14.71 4.97 -12.66
CA PRO A 65 16.11 4.61 -12.51
C PRO A 65 16.66 4.80 -11.08
N TYR A 66 16.01 5.62 -10.24
CA TYR A 66 16.46 5.87 -8.88
C TYR A 66 16.28 4.66 -7.94
N ALA A 67 15.43 3.70 -8.32
CA ALA A 67 15.20 2.48 -7.56
C ALA A 67 16.03 1.29 -8.06
N SER A 68 17.06 1.50 -8.88
CA SER A 68 17.82 0.43 -9.55
C SER A 68 18.52 -0.58 -8.63
N TYR A 69 18.58 -0.32 -7.32
CA TYR A 69 19.16 -1.23 -6.31
C TYR A 69 18.14 -1.68 -5.25
N ILE A 70 16.85 -1.40 -5.45
CA ILE A 70 15.77 -1.81 -4.56
C ILE A 70 15.09 -3.02 -5.18
N THR A 71 15.25 -4.18 -4.56
CA THR A 71 14.58 -5.42 -4.96
C THR A 71 14.32 -6.31 -3.74
N GLY A 72 13.27 -7.13 -3.78
CA GLY A 72 12.90 -8.03 -2.67
C GLY A 72 12.49 -7.33 -1.38
N ALA A 73 12.11 -6.05 -1.45
CA ALA A 73 11.71 -5.24 -0.30
C ALA A 73 10.18 -5.20 -0.15
N SER A 74 9.71 -5.25 1.10
CA SER A 74 8.34 -4.89 1.46
C SER A 74 8.34 -3.45 1.97
N ILE A 75 7.55 -2.56 1.34
CA ILE A 75 7.52 -1.13 1.68
C ILE A 75 6.10 -0.77 2.12
N PRO A 76 5.85 -0.52 3.42
CA PRO A 76 4.52 -0.15 3.90
C PRO A 76 4.13 1.27 3.48
N ILE A 77 2.85 1.45 3.11
CA ILE A 77 2.25 2.76 2.81
C ILE A 77 0.96 2.89 3.63
N ASP A 78 1.10 3.14 4.93
CA ASP A 78 -0.01 3.00 5.88
C ASP A 78 -0.13 4.18 6.87
N GLY A 79 0.65 5.24 6.66
CA GLY A 79 0.69 6.40 7.56
C GLY A 79 1.23 6.08 8.96
N GLY A 80 2.00 5.00 9.12
CA GLY A 80 2.59 4.57 10.38
C GLY A 80 1.70 3.66 11.22
N LEU A 81 0.66 3.07 10.61
CA LEU A 81 -0.26 2.17 11.31
C LEU A 81 0.47 0.91 11.81
N LEU A 82 1.37 0.34 11.00
CA LEU A 82 2.29 -0.70 11.42
C LEU A 82 3.29 -0.11 12.41
N ARG A 83 3.12 -0.49 13.68
CA ARG A 83 4.09 -0.21 14.76
C ARG A 83 5.17 -1.27 14.77
N SER A 84 5.86 -1.41 13.65
CA SER A 84 6.99 -2.31 13.50
C SER A 84 8.28 -1.54 13.24
N VAL A 85 9.39 -2.12 13.66
CA VAL A 85 10.73 -1.68 13.26
C VAL A 85 11.21 -2.38 11.98
N PHE A 86 10.47 -3.40 11.51
CA PHE A 86 10.71 -4.15 10.27
C PHE A 86 9.39 -4.57 9.60
#